data_AF-A0A2E1NTR2-F1
#
_entry.id   AF-A0A2E1NTR2-F1
#
_cell.length_a   1.000
_cell.length_b   1.000
_cell.length_c   1.000
_cell.angle_alpha   90.00
_cell.angle_beta   90.00
_cell.angle_gamma   90.00
#
_symmetry.space_group_name_H-M   'P 1'
#
loop_
_entity.id
_entity.type
_entity.pdbx_description
1 polymer ?
#
loop_
_entity_poly.entity_id
_entity_poly.type
_entity_poly.pdbx_seq_one_letter_code
_entity_poly.pdbx_strand_id
1 'polypeptide(L)'
;MLLSNLLRFKLITSLSPIIITLLLCFSHIVNASPHQASHKMNQHAPIGVMGDHMHMKGEWMFSYRRMTMTMEDNLRGDQAISANGILSLGYEMAPLKMNTTMDMLGAMYAPSDKLTLMVMVNYLEKEMDSTMDMGMGM
;
A
#
# COMPACT_ATOMS: atom_id res chain seq x y z
N MET A 1 -41.92 10.79 -7.94
CA MET A 1 -40.78 11.60 -7.43
C MET A 1 -40.85 11.92 -5.94
N LEU A 2 -42.04 12.09 -5.34
CA LEU A 2 -42.20 12.37 -3.89
C LEU A 2 -41.96 11.15 -2.97
N LEU A 3 -42.38 9.95 -3.37
CA LEU A 3 -42.28 8.73 -2.55
C LEU A 3 -40.81 8.30 -2.29
N SER A 4 -39.92 8.50 -3.25
CA SER A 4 -38.49 8.19 -3.14
C SER A 4 -37.75 9.12 -2.19
N ASN A 5 -38.17 10.39 -2.10
CA ASN A 5 -37.55 11.38 -1.20
C ASN A 5 -37.95 11.15 0.26
N LEU A 6 -39.19 10.72 0.51
CA LEU A 6 -39.66 10.33 1.84
C LEU A 6 -38.96 9.07 2.36
N LEU A 7 -38.72 8.08 1.49
CA LEU A 7 -37.97 6.87 1.85
C LEU A 7 -36.50 7.19 2.17
N ARG A 8 -35.85 8.02 1.35
CA ARG A 8 -34.48 8.50 1.59
C ARG A 8 -34.38 9.30 2.89
N PHE A 9 -35.35 10.17 3.18
CA PHE A 9 -35.38 10.95 4.42
C PHE A 9 -35.55 10.08 5.67
N LYS A 10 -36.46 9.09 5.64
CA LYS A 10 -36.60 8.11 6.74
C LYS A 10 -35.36 7.23 6.93
N LEU A 11 -34.67 6.89 5.84
CA LEU A 11 -33.44 6.10 5.90
C LEU A 11 -32.29 6.91 6.54
N ILE A 12 -32.16 8.19 6.18
CA ILE A 12 -31.14 9.10 6.74
C ILE A 12 -31.38 9.35 8.22
N THR A 13 -32.62 9.60 8.64
CA THR A 13 -32.94 9.83 10.07
C THR A 13 -32.80 8.58 10.93
N SER A 14 -33.02 7.38 10.37
CA SER A 14 -32.87 6.10 11.07
C SER A 14 -31.41 5.64 11.19
N LEU A 15 -30.53 5.95 10.22
CA LEU A 15 -29.13 5.51 10.21
C LEU A 15 -28.20 6.46 11.00
N SER A 16 -28.55 7.76 11.07
CA SER A 16 -27.80 8.77 11.80
C SER A 16 -27.48 8.42 13.28
N PRO A 17 -28.43 7.97 14.12
CA PRO A 17 -28.13 7.66 15.52
C PRO A 17 -27.19 6.45 15.65
N ILE A 18 -27.28 5.45 14.77
CA ILE A 18 -26.42 4.26 14.78
C ILE A 18 -24.97 4.66 14.48
N ILE A 19 -24.77 5.56 13.51
CA ILE A 19 -23.44 6.07 13.15
C ILE A 19 -22.84 6.87 14.32
N ILE A 20 -23.63 7.71 15.00
CA ILE A 20 -23.18 8.51 16.15
C ILE A 20 -22.81 7.60 17.34
N THR A 21 -23.61 6.57 17.63
CA THR A 21 -23.30 5.61 18.70
C THR A 21 -22.06 4.78 18.39
N LEU A 22 -21.86 4.36 17.12
CA LEU A 22 -20.65 3.66 16.69
C LEU A 22 -19.40 4.54 16.85
N LEU A 23 -19.49 5.82 16.49
CA LEU A 23 -18.40 6.79 16.63
C LEU A 23 -18.02 7.04 18.10
N LEU A 24 -19.02 7.17 18.99
CA LEU A 24 -18.80 7.35 20.44
C LEU A 24 -18.23 6.09 21.11
N CYS A 25 -18.62 4.89 20.65
CA CYS A 25 -18.06 3.64 21.16
C CYS A 25 -16.58 3.48 20.76
N PHE A 26 -16.21 3.95 19.57
CA PHE A 26 -14.83 3.92 19.08
C PHE A 26 -13.87 4.74 19.98
N SER A 27 -14.31 5.90 20.47
CA SER A 27 -13.50 6.73 21.39
C SER A 27 -13.22 6.08 22.74
N HIS A 28 -14.06 5.16 23.22
CA HIS A 28 -13.80 4.43 24.47
C HIS A 28 -12.76 3.30 24.31
N ILE A 29 -12.58 2.77 23.10
CA ILE A 29 -11.63 1.68 22.82
C ILE A 29 -10.20 2.21 22.61
N VAL A 30 -10.06 3.44 22.09
CA VAL A 30 -8.74 4.05 21.78
C VAL A 30 -7.96 4.49 23.03
N ASN A 31 -8.56 4.42 24.23
CA ASN A 31 -7.89 4.78 25.49
C ASN A 31 -7.01 3.66 26.07
N ALA A 32 -6.31 2.92 25.20
CA ALA A 32 -5.23 2.03 25.61
C ALA A 32 -4.05 2.89 26.09
N SER A 33 -3.73 2.80 27.38
CA SER A 33 -2.63 3.52 28.01
C SER A 33 -1.34 3.36 27.19
N PRO A 34 -0.65 4.44 26.78
CA PRO A 34 0.65 4.30 26.14
C PRO A 34 1.62 3.68 27.14
N HIS A 35 2.11 2.48 26.85
CA HIS A 35 3.21 1.89 27.60
C HIS A 35 4.45 2.72 27.29
N GLN A 36 4.88 3.57 28.24
CA GLN A 36 6.17 4.25 28.16
C GLN A 36 7.29 3.19 28.19
N ALA A 37 7.71 2.73 27.03
CA ALA A 37 8.95 1.98 26.89
C ALA A 37 10.12 2.93 27.15
N SER A 38 10.83 2.71 28.26
CA SER A 38 12.08 3.40 28.54
C SER A 38 13.12 2.96 27.52
N HIS A 39 13.38 3.79 26.49
CA HIS A 39 14.43 3.53 25.52
C HIS A 39 15.81 3.71 26.18
N LYS A 40 16.31 2.64 26.82
CA LYS A 40 17.71 2.56 27.22
C LYS A 40 18.54 2.21 25.99
N MET A 41 19.54 3.04 25.70
CA MET A 41 20.49 2.91 24.58
C MET A 41 21.37 1.63 24.62
N ASN A 42 21.14 0.73 25.58
CA ASN A 42 21.93 -0.49 25.83
C ASN A 42 21.03 -1.75 25.97
N GLN A 43 19.86 -1.77 25.33
CA GLN A 43 18.90 -2.88 25.44
C GLN A 43 18.76 -3.71 24.16
N HIS A 44 19.72 -3.59 23.24
CA HIS A 44 19.73 -4.39 22.02
C HIS A 44 20.99 -5.25 21.97
N ALA A 45 20.80 -6.57 21.90
CA ALA A 45 21.79 -7.51 21.45
C ALA A 45 22.23 -7.17 20.01
N PRO A 46 23.45 -7.56 19.61
CA PRO A 46 23.91 -7.39 18.24
C PRO A 46 22.89 -7.92 17.22
N ILE A 47 22.73 -7.23 16.09
CA ILE A 47 21.69 -7.47 15.06
C ILE A 47 21.61 -8.90 14.49
N GLY A 48 22.62 -9.73 14.75
CA GLY A 48 22.64 -11.15 14.39
C GLY A 48 21.96 -12.08 15.39
N VAL A 49 21.55 -11.60 16.58
CA VAL A 49 20.82 -12.41 17.56
C VAL A 49 19.33 -12.36 17.24
N MET A 50 18.82 -13.44 16.64
CA MET A 50 17.39 -13.64 16.43
C MET A 50 16.63 -13.57 17.77
N GLY A 51 15.69 -12.64 17.91
CA GLY A 51 14.78 -12.58 19.06
C GLY A 51 14.87 -11.33 19.93
N ASP A 52 15.97 -10.58 19.87
CA ASP A 52 16.18 -9.41 20.73
C ASP A 52 15.40 -8.15 20.27
N HIS A 53 14.92 -8.15 19.04
CA HIS A 53 14.10 -7.07 18.45
C HIS A 53 12.68 -7.53 18.12
N MET A 54 12.18 -8.57 18.81
CA MET A 54 10.77 -8.97 18.66
C MET A 54 9.87 -7.93 19.32
N HIS A 55 8.70 -7.71 18.75
CA HIS A 55 7.67 -6.88 19.37
C HIS A 55 7.19 -7.51 20.69
N MET A 56 6.96 -6.68 21.70
CA MET A 56 6.45 -7.13 23.00
C MET A 56 5.01 -7.64 22.86
N LYS A 57 4.60 -8.54 23.77
CA LYS A 57 3.25 -9.08 23.82
C LYS A 57 2.20 -7.97 23.88
N GLY A 58 1.24 -8.03 22.95
CA GLY A 58 0.14 -7.07 22.83
C GLY A 58 0.46 -5.87 21.97
N GLU A 59 1.70 -5.72 21.48
CA GLU A 59 2.07 -4.61 20.61
C GLU A 59 1.46 -4.76 19.22
N TRP A 60 1.05 -3.60 18.70
CA TRP A 60 0.62 -3.42 17.32
C TRP A 60 1.57 -2.47 16.64
N MET A 61 1.98 -2.83 15.42
CA MET A 61 2.70 -1.92 14.53
C MET A 61 1.93 -1.77 13.24
N PHE A 62 1.57 -0.54 12.90
CA PHE A 62 1.00 -0.21 11.59
C PHE A 62 2.06 0.50 10.77
N SER A 63 2.16 0.12 9.50
CA SER A 63 3.09 0.68 8.54
C SER A 63 2.34 1.01 7.26
N TYR A 64 2.65 2.18 6.70
CA TYR A 64 2.21 2.58 5.38
C TYR A 64 3.42 3.10 4.63
N ARG A 65 3.68 2.56 3.46
CA ARG A 65 4.77 3.00 2.60
C ARG A 65 4.27 3.15 1.17
N ARG A 66 4.42 4.35 0.64
CA ARG A 66 4.26 4.65 -0.78
C ARG A 66 5.62 4.62 -1.47
N MET A 67 5.72 3.86 -2.56
CA MET A 67 6.89 3.84 -3.42
C MET A 67 6.44 4.21 -4.83
N THR A 68 7.15 5.16 -5.44
CA THR A 68 6.95 5.52 -6.85
C THR A 68 8.22 5.19 -7.60
N MET A 69 8.09 4.45 -8.69
CA MET A 69 9.17 4.06 -9.58
C MET A 69 8.84 4.54 -10.98
N THR A 70 9.78 5.25 -11.60
CA THR A 70 9.70 5.64 -13.01
C THR A 70 10.81 4.90 -13.74
N MET A 71 10.43 4.21 -14.81
CA MET A 71 11.34 3.55 -15.74
C MET A 71 11.23 4.24 -17.10
N GLU A 72 12.39 4.62 -17.62
CA GLU A 72 12.58 5.28 -18.91
C GLU A 72 13.77 4.59 -19.62
N ASP A 73 13.90 4.87 -20.91
CA ASP A 73 14.87 4.27 -21.82
C ASP A 73 14.69 2.77 -22.09
N ASN A 74 15.20 2.35 -23.24
CA ASN A 74 15.27 0.95 -23.60
C ASN A 74 16.71 0.56 -23.91
N LEU A 75 17.09 -0.65 -23.50
CA LEU A 75 18.43 -1.19 -23.72
C LEU A 75 18.35 -2.51 -24.47
N ARG A 76 19.32 -2.73 -25.36
CA ARG A 76 19.62 -4.05 -25.95
C ARG A 76 21.00 -4.47 -25.46
N GLY A 77 21.03 -5.31 -24.43
CA GLY A 77 22.27 -5.57 -23.70
C GLY A 77 22.67 -4.33 -22.89
N ASP A 78 23.83 -3.76 -23.19
CA ASP A 78 24.35 -2.52 -22.58
C ASP A 78 24.17 -1.28 -23.47
N GLN A 79 23.64 -1.44 -24.69
CA GLN A 79 23.46 -0.35 -25.64
C GLN A 79 22.04 0.22 -25.61
N ALA A 80 21.91 1.54 -25.61
CA ALA A 80 20.63 2.20 -25.74
C ALA A 80 19.99 1.94 -27.12
N ILE A 81 18.68 1.71 -27.14
CA ILE A 81 17.89 1.50 -28.35
C ILE A 81 16.65 2.38 -28.32
N SER A 82 16.33 3.01 -29.45
CA SER A 82 15.12 3.82 -29.59
C SER A 82 13.88 2.94 -29.77
N ALA A 83 12.69 3.49 -29.49
CA ALA A 83 11.43 2.79 -29.72
C ALA A 83 11.29 2.30 -31.19
N ASN A 84 11.64 3.13 -32.17
CA ASN A 84 11.65 2.71 -33.58
C ASN A 84 12.68 1.60 -33.86
N GLY A 85 13.83 1.62 -33.17
CA GLY A 85 14.80 0.54 -33.22
C GLY A 85 14.20 -0.77 -32.71
N ILE A 86 13.39 -0.73 -31.66
CA ILE A 86 12.65 -1.89 -31.14
C ILE A 86 11.61 -2.36 -32.15
N LEU A 87 10.79 -1.47 -32.71
CA LEU A 87 9.80 -1.83 -33.73
C LEU A 87 10.46 -2.46 -34.97
N SER A 88 11.61 -1.92 -35.40
CA SER A 88 12.37 -2.43 -36.55
C SER A 88 12.96 -3.83 -36.32
N LEU A 89 13.05 -4.30 -35.07
CA LEU A 89 13.43 -5.67 -34.74
C LEU A 89 12.26 -6.67 -34.86
N GLY A 90 11.07 -6.20 -35.25
CA GLY A 90 9.87 -7.01 -35.42
C GLY A 90 8.98 -7.07 -34.17
N TYR A 91 9.17 -6.18 -33.19
CA TYR A 91 8.24 -6.04 -32.07
C TYR A 91 7.08 -5.11 -32.45
N GLU A 92 5.85 -5.50 -32.17
CA GLU A 92 4.65 -4.70 -32.51
C GLU A 92 4.42 -3.52 -31.54
N MET A 93 5.06 -3.53 -30.37
CA MET A 93 4.92 -2.50 -29.34
C MET A 93 6.29 -2.19 -28.73
N ALA A 94 6.59 -0.91 -28.56
CA ALA A 94 7.77 -0.42 -27.87
C ALA A 94 7.36 0.47 -26.68
N PRO A 95 7.79 0.15 -25.45
CA PRO A 95 7.51 0.97 -24.28
C PRO A 95 8.36 2.25 -24.31
N LEU A 96 7.79 3.37 -23.87
CA LEU A 96 8.47 4.67 -23.80
C LEU A 96 8.79 5.04 -22.35
N LYS A 97 7.77 4.92 -21.49
CA LYS A 97 7.85 5.27 -20.09
C LYS A 97 6.90 4.39 -19.30
N MET A 98 7.33 3.97 -18.12
CA MET A 98 6.49 3.26 -17.17
C MET A 98 6.57 3.92 -15.80
N ASN A 99 5.42 4.35 -15.28
CA ASN A 99 5.27 4.81 -13.91
C ASN A 99 4.56 3.72 -13.11
N THR A 100 5.16 3.31 -12.00
CA THR A 100 4.56 2.38 -11.04
C THR A 100 4.46 3.06 -9.69
N THR A 101 3.26 3.07 -9.13
CA THR A 101 3.02 3.47 -7.74
C THR A 101 2.60 2.24 -6.95
N MET A 102 3.25 1.99 -5.82
CA MET A 102 2.93 0.90 -4.91
C MET A 102 2.66 1.45 -3.51
N ASP A 103 1.46 1.18 -3.01
CA ASP A 103 1.05 1.45 -1.65
C ASP A 103 1.09 0.15 -0.84
N MET A 104 2.04 0.06 0.09
CA MET A 104 2.17 -1.07 1.00
C MET A 104 1.59 -0.69 2.36
N LEU A 105 0.51 -1.38 2.74
CA LEU A 105 -0.10 -1.31 4.05
C LEU A 105 0.28 -2.55 4.84
N GLY A 106 1.09 -2.38 5.88
CA GLY A 106 1.50 -3.46 6.77
C GLY A 106 0.90 -3.29 8.15
N ALA A 107 0.46 -4.39 8.75
CA ALA A 107 0.11 -4.48 10.15
C ALA A 107 0.85 -5.65 10.78
N MET A 108 1.39 -5.44 11.97
CA MET A 108 2.00 -6.48 12.77
C MET A 108 1.34 -6.53 14.14
N TYR A 109 1.14 -7.73 14.66
CA TYR A 109 0.61 -7.97 16.00
C TYR A 109 1.41 -9.06 16.71
N ALA A 110 1.87 -8.79 17.92
CA ALA A 110 2.60 -9.76 18.73
C ALA A 110 1.70 -10.40 19.80
N PRO A 111 1.17 -11.63 19.61
CA PRO A 111 0.44 -12.33 20.66
C PRO A 111 1.32 -12.75 21.85
N SER A 112 2.65 -12.79 21.68
CA SER A 112 3.64 -13.06 22.74
C SER A 112 4.98 -12.43 22.40
N ASP A 113 5.89 -12.30 23.37
CA ASP A 113 7.25 -11.74 23.16
C ASP A 113 8.15 -12.59 22.24
N LYS A 114 7.66 -13.74 21.77
CA LYS A 114 8.40 -14.69 20.91
C LYS A 114 7.78 -14.86 19.54
N LEU A 115 6.62 -14.26 19.29
CA LEU A 115 5.87 -14.44 18.06
C LEU A 115 5.24 -13.12 17.64
N THR A 116 5.57 -12.65 16.44
CA THR A 116 4.94 -11.51 15.79
C THR A 116 4.29 -11.98 14.50
N LEU A 117 2.99 -11.74 14.38
CA LEU A 117 2.23 -11.95 13.16
C LEU A 117 2.34 -10.70 12.30
N MET A 118 2.57 -10.87 11.00
CA MET A 118 2.63 -9.79 10.04
C MET A 118 1.63 -10.04 8.92
N VAL A 119 0.91 -9.00 8.53
CA VAL A 119 0.12 -8.94 7.31
C VAL A 119 0.59 -7.73 6.52
N MET A 120 0.82 -7.91 5.22
CA MET A 120 1.08 -6.81 4.29
C MET A 120 0.15 -6.93 3.10
N VAL A 121 -0.51 -5.82 2.78
CA VAL A 121 -1.39 -5.67 1.62
C VAL A 121 -0.78 -4.62 0.72
N ASN A 122 -0.58 -4.98 -0.55
CA ASN A 122 0.02 -4.10 -1.54
C ASN A 122 -1.03 -3.72 -2.59
N TYR A 123 -1.16 -2.43 -2.83
CA TYR A 123 -1.97 -1.89 -3.92
C TYR A 123 -1.03 -1.29 -4.97
N LEU A 124 -1.17 -1.73 -6.23
CA LEU A 124 -0.29 -1.33 -7.33
C LEU A 124 -1.07 -0.59 -8.41
N GLU A 125 -0.56 0.56 -8.82
CA GLU A 125 -1.00 1.29 -9.99
C GLU A 125 0.16 1.34 -10.99
N LYS A 126 -0.13 0.96 -12.24
CA LYS A 126 0.84 0.95 -13.33
C LYS A 126 0.28 1.72 -14.51
N GLU A 127 1.05 2.69 -14.97
CA GLU A 127 0.78 3.48 -16.17
C GLU A 127 1.97 3.31 -17.12
N MET A 128 1.70 2.96 -18.36
CA MET A 128 2.73 2.68 -19.36
C MET A 128 2.37 3.37 -20.66
N ASP A 129 3.24 4.26 -21.10
CA ASP A 129 3.20 4.86 -22.43
C ASP A 129 3.91 3.93 -23.40
N SER A 130 3.25 3.57 -24.49
CA SER A 130 3.80 2.67 -25.50
C SER A 130 3.42 3.15 -26.89
N THR A 131 4.34 2.98 -27.83
CA THR A 131 4.06 3.15 -29.25
C THR A 131 3.88 1.78 -29.88
N MET A 132 2.93 1.65 -30.78
CA MET A 132 2.75 0.43 -31.57
C MET A 132 3.28 0.64 -32.98
N ASP A 133 3.74 -0.44 -33.61
CA ASP A 133 3.90 -0.45 -35.06
C ASP A 133 2.49 -0.38 -35.66
N MET A 134 2.09 0.83 -36.02
CA MET A 134 0.89 1.07 -36.79
C MET A 134 1.23 0.63 -38.20
N GLY A 135 1.25 -0.69 -38.40
CA GLY A 135 1.72 -1.35 -39.60
C GLY A 135 1.35 -0.49 -40.79
N MET A 136 2.38 0.01 -41.48
CA MET A 136 2.20 0.84 -42.65
C MET A 136 1.41 -0.05 -43.62
N GLY A 137 0.09 0.15 -43.64
CA GLY A 137 -0.79 -0.46 -44.61
C GLY A 137 -0.16 -0.17 -45.96
N MET A 138 0.01 -1.24 -46.72
CA MET A 138 0.59 -1.28 -48.06
C MET A 138 0.33 -0.02 -48.88
#